data_AF-A0A958XNT0-F1
#
_entry.id   AF-A0A958XNT0-F1
#
_cell.length_a   1.000
_cell.length_b   1.000
_cell.length_c   1.000
_cell.angle_alpha   90.00
_cell.angle_beta   90.00
_cell.angle_gamma   90.00
#
_symmetry.space_group_name_H-M   'P 1'
#
loop_
_entity.id
_entity.type
_entity.pdbx_description
1 polymer ?
#
loop_
_entity_poly.entity_id
_entity_poly.type
_entity_poly.pdbx_seq_one_letter_code
_entity_poly.pdbx_strand_id
1 'polypeptide(L)'
;AFSKAYTALGNEKYRDAAVQAVNFLLENMAKGEEKRLFHTWKDDRLQYHGVLDDYAFAIEALLDIWQITFNSTYLSAAEKYMQQVLSYFHDPDSGLFFFTASDQTDVILRKKDLYDSATPSGNSTLVHALQRLGILLDRQEWREMAAQMLLNMQSTIQQHPLSFARWAIAIMN
;
A
#
# COMPACT_ATOMS: atom_id res chain seq x y z
N ALA A 1 -5.98 11.52 0.48
CA ALA A 1 -7.08 12.48 0.17
C ALA A 1 -6.55 13.89 -0.08
N PHE A 2 -5.88 14.53 0.89
CA PHE A 2 -5.35 15.89 0.73
C PHE A 2 -4.38 16.05 -0.44
N SER A 3 -3.50 15.08 -0.72
CA SER A 3 -2.62 15.14 -1.90
C SER A 3 -3.41 15.24 -3.21
N LYS A 4 -4.47 14.44 -3.37
CA LYS A 4 -5.36 14.46 -4.54
C LYS A 4 -6.11 15.81 -4.64
N ALA A 5 -6.55 16.36 -3.51
CA ALA A 5 -7.18 17.69 -3.47
C ALA A 5 -6.22 18.81 -3.87
N TYR A 6 -4.96 18.76 -3.41
CA TYR A 6 -3.93 19.69 -3.85
C TYR A 6 -3.69 19.58 -5.36
N THR A 7 -3.50 18.38 -5.89
CA THR A 7 -3.29 18.16 -7.34
C THR A 7 -4.43 18.73 -8.18
N ALA A 8 -5.68 18.61 -7.72
CA ALA A 8 -6.85 19.09 -8.46
C ALA A 8 -7.09 20.60 -8.31
N LEU A 9 -6.80 21.18 -7.14
CA LEU A 9 -7.23 22.54 -6.78
C LEU A 9 -6.09 23.55 -6.61
N GLY A 10 -4.83 23.11 -6.55
CA GLY A 10 -3.66 23.97 -6.38
C GLY A 10 -3.57 24.71 -5.04
N ASN A 11 -4.38 24.35 -4.04
CA ASN A 11 -4.41 25.04 -2.75
C ASN A 11 -3.40 24.44 -1.77
N GLU A 12 -2.35 25.20 -1.45
CA GLU A 12 -1.24 24.81 -0.55
C GLU A 12 -1.70 24.28 0.81
N LYS A 13 -2.85 24.72 1.35
CA LYS A 13 -3.37 24.18 2.61
C LYS A 13 -3.60 22.66 2.56
N TYR A 14 -3.98 22.13 1.39
CA TYR A 14 -4.11 20.70 1.21
C TYR A 14 -2.74 20.01 1.12
N ARG A 15 -1.75 20.63 0.49
CA ARG A 15 -0.38 20.11 0.48
C ARG A 15 0.20 20.03 1.88
N ASP A 16 0.06 21.10 2.67
CA ASP A 16 0.53 21.16 4.05
C ASP A 16 -0.14 20.10 4.93
N ALA A 17 -1.47 19.96 4.83
CA ALA A 17 -2.21 18.94 5.57
C ALA A 17 -1.80 17.52 5.17
N ALA A 18 -1.52 17.29 3.88
CA ALA A 18 -1.08 16.00 3.38
C ALA A 18 0.32 15.63 3.93
N VAL A 19 1.25 16.59 3.90
CA VAL A 19 2.61 16.44 4.46
C VAL A 19 2.55 16.18 5.96
N GLN A 20 1.75 16.94 6.70
CA GLN A 20 1.58 16.75 8.14
C GLN A 20 1.07 15.34 8.47
N ALA A 21 0.08 14.84 7.73
CA ALA A 21 -0.50 13.52 7.97
C ALA A 21 0.52 12.38 7.73
N VAL A 22 1.29 12.46 6.65
CA VAL A 22 2.32 11.44 6.35
C VAL A 22 3.48 11.51 7.34
N ASN A 23 3.92 12.71 7.74
CA ASN A 23 4.96 12.84 8.76
C ASN A 23 4.49 12.26 10.09
N PHE A 24 3.23 12.52 10.48
CA PHE A 24 2.65 11.90 11.67
C PHE A 24 2.71 10.38 11.61
N LEU A 25 2.35 9.77 10.47
CA LEU A 25 2.43 8.33 10.26
C LEU A 25 3.88 7.82 10.40
N LEU A 26 4.85 8.45 9.74
CA LEU A 26 6.25 8.01 9.77
C LEU A 26 6.91 8.19 11.14
N GLU A 27 6.51 9.22 11.89
CA GLU A 27 7.10 9.56 13.19
C GLU A 27 6.43 8.81 14.35
N ASN A 28 5.11 8.60 14.29
CA ASN A 28 4.33 8.14 15.43
C ASN A 28 3.70 6.76 15.22
N MET A 29 3.42 6.35 13.98
CA MET A 29 2.79 5.05 13.67
C MET A 29 3.80 3.95 13.31
N ALA A 30 5.09 4.28 13.26
CA ALA A 30 6.17 3.35 12.90
C ALA A 30 7.22 3.23 14.01
N LYS A 31 7.54 2.00 14.43
CA LYS A 31 8.50 1.73 15.53
C LYS A 31 9.43 0.56 15.24
N GLY A 32 10.48 0.44 16.03
CA GLY A 32 11.54 -0.56 15.86
C GLY A 32 12.60 -0.14 14.86
N GLU A 33 13.64 -0.96 14.71
CA GLU A 33 14.76 -0.71 13.79
C GLU A 33 14.29 -0.64 12.33
N GLU A 34 13.38 -1.54 11.95
CA GLU A 34 12.77 -1.58 10.62
C GLU A 34 11.65 -0.55 10.42
N LYS A 35 11.29 0.23 11.44
CA LYS A 35 10.16 1.18 11.38
C LYS A 35 8.85 0.52 10.92
N ARG A 36 8.51 -0.64 11.47
CA ARG A 36 7.26 -1.36 11.15
C ARG A 36 6.04 -0.56 11.59
N LEU A 37 4.99 -0.59 10.76
CA LEU A 37 3.73 0.11 11.02
C LEU A 37 2.92 -0.59 12.12
N PHE A 38 2.12 0.21 12.81
CA PHE A 38 1.11 -0.26 13.76
C PHE A 38 -0.28 0.11 13.26
N HIS A 39 -1.25 -0.72 13.61
CA HIS A 39 -2.62 -0.56 13.13
C HIS A 39 -3.37 0.54 13.89
N THR A 40 -3.08 0.73 15.17
CA THR A 40 -3.81 1.69 16.02
C THR A 40 -2.90 2.57 16.85
N TRP A 41 -3.35 3.80 17.06
CA TRP A 41 -2.75 4.78 17.95
C TRP A 41 -3.82 5.45 18.80
N LYS A 42 -3.63 5.42 20.12
CA LYS A 42 -4.55 6.02 21.09
C LYS A 42 -3.77 6.39 22.35
N ASP A 43 -4.01 7.59 22.88
CA ASP A 43 -3.39 8.07 24.13
C ASP A 43 -1.86 7.87 24.14
N ASP A 44 -1.19 8.26 23.04
CA ASP A 44 0.25 8.11 22.79
C ASP A 44 0.77 6.66 22.81
N ARG A 45 -0.13 5.67 22.64
CA ARG A 45 0.21 4.25 22.63
C ARG A 45 -0.11 3.64 21.28
N LEU A 46 0.89 2.95 20.74
CA LEU A 46 0.74 2.06 19.59
C LEU A 46 0.23 0.70 20.04
N GLN A 47 -0.75 0.17 19.34
CA GLN A 47 -1.29 -1.16 19.62
C GLN A 47 -1.55 -1.91 18.31
N TYR A 48 -1.17 -3.20 18.33
CA TYR A 48 -1.20 -4.14 17.20
C TYR A 48 -0.29 -3.76 16.03
N HIS A 49 0.43 -4.75 15.51
CA HIS A 49 1.19 -4.56 14.27
C HIS A 49 0.27 -4.29 13.10
N GLY A 50 0.75 -3.50 12.14
CA GLY A 50 0.01 -3.16 10.94
C GLY A 50 -0.31 -4.40 10.10
N VAL A 51 -1.48 -4.39 9.50
CA VAL A 51 -1.94 -5.39 8.53
C VAL A 51 -1.60 -4.95 7.11
N LEU A 52 -1.81 -5.81 6.12
CA LEU A 52 -1.49 -5.52 4.71
C LEU A 52 -2.04 -4.17 4.24
N ASP A 53 -3.28 -3.85 4.61
CA ASP A 53 -3.95 -2.63 4.20
C ASP A 53 -3.25 -1.38 4.74
N ASP A 54 -2.75 -1.40 5.98
CA ASP A 54 -2.01 -0.28 6.57
C ASP A 54 -0.77 0.04 5.74
N TYR A 55 -0.05 -1.01 5.31
CA TYR A 55 1.11 -0.88 4.44
C TYR A 55 0.72 -0.42 3.03
N ALA A 56 -0.29 -1.04 2.42
CA ALA A 56 -0.72 -0.73 1.06
C ALA A 56 -1.15 0.74 0.92
N PHE A 57 -1.97 1.23 1.85
CA PHE A 57 -2.42 2.63 1.85
C PHE A 57 -1.32 3.60 2.26
N ALA A 58 -0.41 3.23 3.16
CA ALA A 58 0.76 4.05 3.48
C ALA A 58 1.67 4.23 2.26
N ILE A 59 1.93 3.16 1.51
CA ILE A 59 2.74 3.21 0.28
C ILE A 59 2.05 4.10 -0.78
N GLU A 60 0.74 3.95 -1.02
CA GLU A 60 0.01 4.82 -1.95
C GLU A 60 0.10 6.30 -1.50
N ALA A 61 -0.09 6.58 -0.21
CA ALA A 61 0.00 7.93 0.32
C ALA A 61 1.40 8.54 0.20
N LEU A 62 2.46 7.75 0.44
CA LEU A 62 3.84 8.19 0.31
C LEU A 62 4.19 8.54 -1.14
N LEU A 63 3.75 7.71 -2.10
CA LEU A 63 3.92 7.99 -3.53
C LEU A 63 3.15 9.24 -3.96
N ASP A 64 1.94 9.44 -3.44
CA ASP A 64 1.12 10.62 -3.72
C ASP A 64 1.73 11.90 -3.13
N ILE A 65 2.29 11.86 -1.92
CA ILE A 65 3.02 13.00 -1.33
C ILE A 65 4.30 13.27 -2.10
N TRP A 66 5.05 12.22 -2.45
CA TRP A 66 6.26 12.37 -3.26
C TRP A 66 5.93 13.10 -4.57
N GLN A 67 4.84 12.76 -5.24
CA GLN A 67 4.48 13.40 -6.51
C GLN A 67 4.19 14.91 -6.39
N ILE A 68 3.69 15.38 -5.25
CA ILE A 68 3.35 16.80 -5.03
C ILE A 68 4.45 17.59 -4.31
N THR A 69 5.49 16.92 -3.81
CA THR A 69 6.61 17.54 -3.08
C THR A 69 7.97 17.32 -3.72
N PHE A 70 8.11 16.28 -4.55
CA PHE A 70 9.36 15.73 -5.06
C PHE A 70 10.42 15.43 -3.99
N ASN A 71 10.02 15.30 -2.73
CA ASN A 71 10.93 14.94 -1.65
C ASN A 71 11.18 13.43 -1.67
N SER A 72 12.40 13.03 -2.05
CA SER A 72 12.82 11.63 -2.23
C SER A 72 12.76 10.78 -0.96
N THR A 73 12.68 11.40 0.23
CA THR A 73 12.51 10.67 1.50
C THR A 73 11.21 9.86 1.52
N TYR A 74 10.12 10.37 0.94
CA TYR A 74 8.84 9.67 0.87
C TYR A 74 8.90 8.48 -0.12
N LEU A 75 9.55 8.65 -1.27
CA LEU A 75 9.77 7.54 -2.21
C LEU A 75 10.64 6.44 -1.60
N SER A 76 11.69 6.82 -0.86
CA SER A 76 12.55 5.88 -0.14
C SER A 76 11.79 5.14 0.96
N ALA A 77 10.89 5.81 1.66
CA ALA A 77 10.02 5.17 2.65
C ALA A 77 9.02 4.20 1.99
N ALA A 78 8.45 4.57 0.84
CA ALA A 78 7.58 3.69 0.06
C ALA A 78 8.29 2.41 -0.39
N GLU A 79 9.54 2.51 -0.89
CA GLU A 79 10.39 1.36 -1.21
C GLU A 79 10.59 0.44 0.00
N LYS A 80 10.95 1.01 1.16
CA LYS A 80 11.18 0.23 2.39
C LYS A 80 9.91 -0.49 2.86
N TYR A 81 8.76 0.18 2.82
CA TYR A 81 7.50 -0.48 3.18
C TYR A 81 7.10 -1.54 2.17
N MET A 82 7.36 -1.34 0.88
CA MET A 82 7.14 -2.39 -0.12
C MET A 82 8.03 -3.61 0.14
N GLN A 83 9.31 -3.40 0.51
CA GLN A 83 10.20 -4.50 0.90
C GLN A 83 9.66 -5.25 2.12
N GLN A 84 9.14 -4.56 3.14
CA GLN A 84 8.48 -5.21 4.28
C GLN A 84 7.22 -5.97 3.87
N VAL A 85 6.42 -5.42 2.95
CA VAL A 85 5.26 -6.13 2.36
C VAL A 85 5.70 -7.46 1.75
N LEU A 86 6.76 -7.43 0.95
CA LEU A 86 7.34 -8.62 0.32
C LEU A 86 7.86 -9.63 1.37
N SER A 87 8.51 -9.16 2.44
CA SER A 87 9.08 -10.04 3.47
C SER A 87 8.03 -10.68 4.38
N TYR A 88 7.01 -9.92 4.80
CA TYR A 88 6.08 -10.36 5.83
C TYR A 88 4.74 -10.87 5.28
N PHE A 89 4.31 -10.40 4.10
CA PHE A 89 2.94 -10.63 3.64
C PHE A 89 2.85 -11.46 2.36
N HIS A 90 3.92 -11.58 1.59
CA HIS A 90 3.90 -12.29 0.31
C HIS A 90 3.62 -13.79 0.48
N ASP A 91 2.75 -14.31 -0.37
CA ASP A 91 2.49 -15.72 -0.55
C ASP A 91 3.11 -16.22 -1.88
N PRO A 92 4.24 -16.94 -1.83
CA PRO A 92 4.91 -17.38 -3.06
C PRO A 92 4.06 -18.37 -3.87
N ASP A 93 3.14 -19.10 -3.23
CA ASP A 93 2.33 -20.11 -3.92
C ASP A 93 1.26 -19.49 -4.83
N SER A 94 0.65 -18.39 -4.39
CA SER A 94 -0.38 -17.69 -5.18
C SER A 94 0.10 -16.41 -5.86
N GLY A 95 1.31 -15.93 -5.54
CA GLY A 95 1.82 -14.63 -6.01
C GLY A 95 1.02 -13.43 -5.51
N LEU A 96 0.24 -13.60 -4.45
CA LEU A 96 -0.59 -12.58 -3.80
C LEU A 96 -0.12 -12.34 -2.36
N PHE A 97 -0.78 -11.44 -1.64
CA PHE A 97 -0.42 -11.09 -0.26
C PHE A 97 -1.48 -11.53 0.74
N PHE A 98 -1.03 -12.09 1.85
CA PHE A 98 -1.86 -12.32 3.03
C PHE A 98 -2.19 -11.00 3.73
N PHE A 99 -3.34 -10.95 4.38
CA PHE A 99 -3.79 -9.80 5.17
C PHE A 99 -2.93 -9.60 6.43
N THR A 100 -2.52 -10.68 7.09
CA THR A 100 -1.71 -10.64 8.31
C THR A 100 -0.25 -11.01 8.03
N ALA A 101 0.66 -10.43 8.82
CA ALA A 101 2.09 -10.68 8.72
C ALA A 101 2.43 -12.14 9.07
N SER A 102 3.53 -12.65 8.51
CA SER A 102 3.99 -14.03 8.71
C SER A 102 4.46 -14.33 10.14
N ASP A 103 4.87 -13.30 10.87
CA ASP A 103 5.34 -13.38 12.25
C ASP A 103 4.24 -13.08 13.29
N GLN A 104 3.01 -12.85 12.82
CA GLN A 104 1.85 -12.70 13.69
C GLN A 104 1.39 -14.08 14.19
N THR A 105 1.60 -14.35 15.48
CA THR A 105 1.42 -15.68 16.09
C THR A 105 0.03 -15.96 16.65
N ASP A 106 -0.83 -14.95 16.79
CA ASP A 106 -2.20 -15.07 17.30
C ASP A 106 -3.23 -15.46 16.23
N VAL A 107 -2.78 -15.72 15.00
CA VAL A 107 -3.64 -16.05 13.84
C VAL A 107 -3.37 -17.48 13.38
N ILE A 108 -4.39 -18.34 13.50
CA ILE A 108 -4.30 -19.76 13.10
C ILE A 108 -4.22 -19.93 11.58
N LEU A 109 -4.95 -19.11 10.82
CA LEU A 109 -5.01 -19.17 9.36
C LEU A 109 -4.95 -17.77 8.76
N ARG A 110 -3.90 -17.52 7.97
CA ARG A 110 -3.72 -16.26 7.24
C ARG A 110 -4.63 -16.25 6.01
N LYS A 111 -5.49 -15.24 5.91
CA LYS A 111 -6.39 -15.03 4.78
C LYS A 111 -5.80 -14.02 3.80
N LYS A 112 -6.28 -14.03 2.56
CA LYS A 112 -6.05 -12.95 1.60
C LYS A 112 -7.36 -12.19 1.44
N ASP A 113 -7.31 -10.88 1.57
CA ASP A 113 -8.43 -10.03 1.20
C ASP A 113 -8.17 -9.46 -0.20
N LEU A 114 -9.07 -9.79 -1.13
CA LEU A 114 -8.95 -9.49 -2.56
C LEU A 114 -10.14 -8.66 -3.06
N TYR A 115 -11.23 -8.61 -2.30
CA TYR A 115 -12.49 -7.99 -2.71
C TYR A 115 -12.44 -6.50 -2.42
N ASP A 116 -12.74 -5.68 -3.43
CA ASP A 116 -12.80 -4.23 -3.26
C ASP A 116 -14.19 -3.87 -2.73
N SER A 117 -14.25 -3.56 -1.42
CA SER A 117 -15.48 -3.21 -0.72
C SER A 117 -15.72 -1.70 -0.71
N ALA A 118 -16.12 -1.13 0.43
CA ALA A 118 -16.19 0.32 0.61
C ALA A 118 -14.82 1.00 0.40
N THR A 119 -13.73 0.26 0.64
CA THR A 119 -12.36 0.64 0.32
C THR A 119 -11.72 -0.44 -0.56
N PRO A 120 -10.75 -0.09 -1.41
CA PRO A 120 -9.97 -1.07 -2.15
C PRO A 120 -9.30 -2.08 -1.21
N SER A 121 -9.15 -3.32 -1.65
CA SER A 121 -8.35 -4.31 -0.92
C SER A 121 -6.87 -3.93 -0.88
N GLY A 122 -6.13 -4.34 0.15
CA GLY A 122 -4.68 -4.14 0.20
C GLY A 122 -3.95 -4.75 -1.00
N ASN A 123 -4.37 -5.94 -1.46
CA ASN A 123 -3.80 -6.56 -2.65
C ASN A 123 -4.04 -5.72 -3.92
N SER A 124 -5.26 -5.23 -4.15
CA SER A 124 -5.55 -4.38 -5.31
C SER A 124 -4.71 -3.09 -5.27
N THR A 125 -4.56 -2.51 -4.08
CA THR A 125 -3.79 -1.27 -3.87
C THR A 125 -2.30 -1.51 -4.12
N LEU A 126 -1.77 -2.66 -3.69
CA LEU A 126 -0.37 -3.03 -3.91
C LEU A 126 -0.02 -3.25 -5.37
N VAL A 127 -0.95 -3.72 -6.22
CA VAL A 127 -0.68 -3.79 -7.68
C VAL A 127 -0.33 -2.42 -8.23
N HIS A 128 -1.13 -1.39 -7.91
CA HIS A 128 -0.86 -0.02 -8.34
C HIS A 128 0.46 0.50 -7.76
N ALA A 129 0.75 0.19 -6.50
CA ALA A 129 2.00 0.58 -5.86
C ALA A 129 3.21 -0.09 -6.51
N LEU A 130 3.16 -1.39 -6.81
CA LEU A 130 4.21 -2.14 -7.50
C LEU A 130 4.43 -1.62 -8.92
N GLN A 131 3.37 -1.33 -9.69
CA GLN A 131 3.48 -0.70 -11.01
C GLN A 131 4.22 0.65 -10.92
N ARG A 132 3.78 1.53 -10.02
CA ARG A 132 4.39 2.86 -9.83
C ARG A 132 5.85 2.75 -9.38
N LEU A 133 6.12 1.99 -8.33
CA LEU A 133 7.47 1.82 -7.80
C LEU A 133 8.40 1.13 -8.80
N GLY A 134 7.90 0.12 -9.52
CA GLY A 134 8.64 -0.60 -10.56
C GLY A 134 9.09 0.31 -11.71
N ILE A 135 8.30 1.33 -12.05
CA ILE A 135 8.71 2.37 -13.01
C ILE A 135 9.65 3.37 -12.37
N LEU A 136 9.30 3.92 -11.20
CA LEU A 136 10.03 5.03 -10.56
C LEU A 136 11.44 4.63 -10.09
N LEU A 137 11.65 3.37 -9.74
CA LEU A 137 12.90 2.84 -9.20
C LEU A 137 13.59 1.85 -10.16
N ASP A 138 13.07 1.72 -11.39
CA ASP A 138 13.53 0.76 -12.40
C ASP A 138 13.67 -0.69 -11.86
N ARG A 139 12.63 -1.15 -11.14
CA ARG A 139 12.55 -2.50 -10.56
C ARG A 139 11.71 -3.39 -11.47
N GLN A 140 12.35 -4.08 -12.41
CA GLN A 140 11.66 -4.98 -13.33
C GLN A 140 10.89 -6.09 -12.59
N GLU A 141 11.48 -6.63 -11.52
CA GLU A 141 10.89 -7.66 -10.67
C GLU A 141 9.56 -7.23 -10.06
N TRP A 142 9.38 -5.94 -9.75
CA TRP A 142 8.14 -5.41 -9.19
C TRP A 142 7.06 -5.21 -10.26
N ARG A 143 7.48 -4.84 -11.48
CA ARG A 143 6.56 -4.78 -12.64
C ARG A 143 6.04 -6.17 -13.00
N GLU A 144 6.92 -7.17 -13.02
CA GLU A 144 6.56 -8.57 -13.29
C GLU A 144 5.63 -9.14 -12.23
N MET A 145 5.90 -8.84 -10.95
CA MET A 145 5.01 -9.23 -9.85
C MET A 145 3.60 -8.63 -10.01
N ALA A 146 3.50 -7.32 -10.28
CA ALA A 146 2.21 -6.68 -10.52
C ALA A 146 1.44 -7.30 -11.70
N ALA A 147 2.14 -7.59 -12.79
CA ALA A 147 1.55 -8.27 -13.95
C ALA A 147 1.05 -9.68 -13.58
N GLN A 148 1.83 -10.45 -12.82
CA GLN A 148 1.42 -11.79 -12.39
C GLN A 148 0.20 -11.74 -11.46
N MET A 149 0.13 -10.78 -10.54
CA MET A 149 -1.06 -10.58 -9.70
C MET A 149 -2.31 -10.32 -10.53
N LEU A 150 -2.21 -9.49 -11.58
CA LEU A 150 -3.32 -9.18 -12.48
C LEU A 150 -3.75 -10.40 -13.32
N LEU A 151 -2.80 -11.21 -13.80
CA LEU A 151 -3.09 -12.46 -14.48
C LEU A 151 -3.84 -13.44 -13.58
N ASN A 152 -3.41 -13.57 -12.31
CA ASN A 152 -4.06 -14.44 -11.34
C ASN A 152 -5.50 -14.00 -11.03
N MET A 153 -5.79 -12.71 -11.10
CA MET A 153 -7.12 -12.13 -10.87
C MET A 153 -7.97 -11.97 -12.14
N GLN A 154 -7.45 -12.25 -13.33
CA GLN A 154 -8.08 -11.93 -14.62
C GLN A 154 -9.52 -12.45 -14.73
N SER A 155 -9.72 -13.74 -14.45
CA SER A 155 -11.05 -14.37 -14.53
C SER A 155 -12.04 -13.73 -13.56
N THR A 156 -11.61 -13.49 -12.31
CA THR A 156 -12.42 -12.85 -11.27
C THR A 156 -12.83 -11.43 -11.65
N ILE A 157 -11.89 -10.65 -12.17
CA ILE A 157 -12.14 -9.27 -12.63
C ILE A 157 -13.14 -9.25 -13.79
N GLN A 158 -13.01 -10.18 -14.75
CA GLN A 158 -13.93 -10.27 -15.89
C GLN A 158 -15.36 -10.63 -15.46
N GLN A 159 -15.51 -11.52 -14.49
CA GLN A 159 -16.82 -11.95 -14.00
C GLN A 159 -17.47 -10.92 -13.06
N HIS A 160 -16.67 -10.19 -12.29
CA HIS A 160 -17.15 -9.28 -11.24
C HIS A 160 -16.43 -7.92 -11.23
N PRO A 161 -16.41 -7.16 -12.34
CA PRO A 161 -15.55 -5.98 -12.48
C PRO A 161 -15.86 -4.86 -11.47
N LEU A 162 -17.12 -4.71 -11.04
CA LEU A 162 -17.50 -3.70 -10.05
C LEU A 162 -17.03 -4.05 -8.63
N SER A 163 -16.98 -5.33 -8.30
CA SER A 163 -16.49 -5.87 -7.01
C SER A 163 -14.97 -5.88 -6.89
N PHE A 164 -14.28 -5.69 -8.02
CA PHE A 164 -12.82 -5.70 -8.13
C PHE A 164 -12.37 -4.48 -8.95
N ALA A 165 -13.02 -3.33 -8.74
CA ALA A 165 -12.85 -2.14 -9.56
C ALA A 165 -11.41 -1.61 -9.53
N ARG A 166 -10.72 -1.68 -8.37
CA ARG A 166 -9.34 -1.20 -8.26
C ARG A 166 -8.39 -2.10 -9.05
N TRP A 167 -8.63 -3.41 -9.04
CA TRP A 167 -7.92 -4.35 -9.91
C TRP A 167 -8.16 -4.08 -11.39
N ALA A 168 -9.43 -3.87 -11.79
CA ALA A 168 -9.80 -3.57 -13.17
C ALA A 168 -9.11 -2.30 -13.69
N ILE A 169 -8.98 -1.26 -12.85
CA ILE A 169 -8.23 -0.04 -13.19
C ILE A 169 -6.75 -0.35 -13.40
N ALA A 170 -6.15 -1.25 -12.60
CA ALA A 170 -4.73 -1.59 -12.73
C ALA A 170 -4.41 -2.30 -14.05
N ILE A 171 -5.34 -3.04 -14.65
CA ILE A 171 -5.15 -3.69 -15.97
C ILE A 171 -4.98 -2.65 -17.09
N MET A 172 -5.57 -1.46 -16.94
CA MET A 172 -5.54 -0.43 -17.98
C MET A 172 -4.26 0.42 -17.98
N ASN A 173 -3.41 0.29 -16.95
CA ASN A 173 -2.19 1.06 -16.75
C ASN A 173 -0.94 0.27 -17.17
#